data_AF-I3E6T6-F1
#
_entry.id   AF-I3E6T6-F1
#
_cell.length_a   1.000
_cell.length_b   1.000
_cell.length_c   1.000
_cell.angle_alpha   90.00
_cell.angle_beta   90.00
_cell.angle_gamma   90.00
#
_symmetry.space_group_name_H-M   'P 1'
#
loop_
_entity.id
_entity.type
_entity.pdbx_description
1 polymer ?
#
loop_
_entity_poly.entity_id
_entity_poly.type
_entity_poly.pdbx_seq_one_letter_code
_entity_poly.pdbx_strand_id
1 'polypeptide(L)' 'MRLSDFDEYIDEVILERGLEYYHNGQVISLEKEGGNHYIAKVDGSDFNST' A
#
# COMPACT_ATOMS: atom_id res chain seq x y z
N MET A 1 17.09 5.23 6.58
CA MET A 1 16.16 5.32 5.45
C MET A 1 15.52 6.69 5.42
N ARG A 2 15.77 7.45 4.37
CA ARG A 2 15.03 8.65 3.96
C ARG A 2 14.07 8.23 2.86
N LEU A 3 13.02 9.01 2.62
CA LEU A 3 12.07 8.69 1.54
C LEU A 3 12.76 8.65 0.16
N SER A 4 13.87 9.39 0.01
CA SER A 4 14.67 9.51 -1.21
C SER A 4 15.59 8.32 -1.50
N ASP A 5 15.82 7.43 -0.53
CA ASP A 5 16.69 6.24 -0.67
C ASP A 5 15.94 4.93 -0.39
N PHE A 6 14.60 5.00 -0.36
CA PHE A 6 13.75 3.88 0.03
C PHE A 6 13.91 2.66 -0.87
N ASP A 7 14.07 2.90 -2.17
CA ASP A 7 14.30 1.92 -3.23
C ASP A 7 15.58 1.10 -3.03
N GLU A 8 16.62 1.67 -2.40
CA GLU A 8 17.86 0.95 -2.10
C GLU A 8 17.75 -0.03 -0.91
N TYR A 9 16.75 0.18 -0.03
CA TYR A 9 16.60 -0.57 1.22
C TYR A 9 15.39 -1.51 1.26
N ILE A 10 14.53 -1.45 0.24
CA ILE A 10 13.35 -2.30 0.15
C ILE A 10 13.59 -3.44 -0.83
N ASP A 11 13.11 -4.62 -0.46
CA ASP A 11 13.18 -5.80 -1.31
C ASP A 11 12.35 -5.58 -2.59
N GLU A 12 12.94 -5.90 -3.74
CA GLU A 12 12.29 -5.76 -5.06
C GLU A 12 10.96 -6.52 -5.12
N VAL A 13 10.85 -7.67 -4.43
CA VAL A 13 9.61 -8.44 -4.31
C VAL A 13 8.51 -7.66 -3.59
N ILE A 14 8.87 -6.82 -2.61
CA ILE A 14 7.90 -5.98 -1.90
C ILE A 14 7.41 -4.85 -2.81
N LEU A 15 8.31 -4.26 -3.62
CA LEU A 15 7.96 -3.24 -4.60
C LEU A 15 7.03 -3.79 -5.68
N GLU A 16 7.36 -4.94 -6.27
CA GLU A 16 6.53 -5.60 -7.28
C GLU A 16 5.11 -5.87 -6.76
N ARG A 17 4.99 -6.45 -5.56
CA ARG A 17 3.68 -6.71 -4.95
C ARG A 17 2.91 -5.41 -4.69
N GLY A 18 3.58 -4.38 -4.17
CA GLY A 18 2.97 -3.07 -3.95
C GLY A 18 2.46 -2.43 -5.26
N LEU A 19 3.22 -2.56 -6.34
CA LEU A 19 2.85 -2.12 -7.69
C LEU A 19 1.68 -2.92 -8.25
N GLU A 20 1.65 -4.24 -8.07
CA GLU A 20 0.52 -5.09 -8.48
C GLU A 20 -0.77 -4.68 -7.75
N TYR A 21 -0.72 -4.47 -6.43
CA TYR A 21 -1.88 -3.98 -5.67
C TYR A 21 -2.38 -2.63 -6.18
N TYR A 22 -1.46 -1.73 -6.55
CA TYR A 22 -1.80 -0.42 -7.09
C TYR A 22 -2.40 -0.50 -8.51
N HIS A 23 -1.77 -1.25 -9.42
CA HIS A 23 -2.18 -1.36 -10.82
C HIS A 23 -3.46 -2.18 -11.03
N ASN A 24 -3.68 -3.21 -10.21
CA ASN A 24 -4.86 -4.06 -10.31
C ASN A 24 -6.13 -3.38 -9.77
N GLY A 25 -6.06 -2.09 -9.39
CA GLY A 25 -7.21 -1.35 -8.87
C GLY A 25 -7.70 -1.91 -7.54
N GLN A 26 -6.83 -2.59 -6.79
CA GLN A 26 -7.21 -3.22 -5.53
C GLN A 26 -7.41 -2.18 -4.43
N VAL A 27 -7.08 -0.90 -4.63
CA VAL A 27 -7.48 0.17 -3.71
C VAL A 27 -8.98 0.44 -3.89
N ILE A 28 -9.79 -0.10 -2.97
CA ILE A 28 -11.25 0.04 -2.95
C ILE A 28 -11.65 1.48 -2.58
N SER A 29 -10.95 2.09 -1.62
CA SER A 29 -11.19 3.47 -1.21
C SER A 29 -9.96 4.11 -0.59
N LEU A 30 -9.89 5.44 -0.67
CA LEU A 30 -8.88 6.26 -0.01
C LEU A 30 -9.59 7.37 0.76
N GLU A 31 -9.50 7.33 2.09
CA GLU A 31 -10.11 8.30 2.99
C GLU A 31 -9.04 9.14 3.67
N LYS A 32 -9.31 10.44 3.83
CA LYS A 32 -8.43 11.38 4.52
C LYS A 32 -8.92 11.55 5.96
N GLU A 33 -8.18 11.03 6.93
CA GLU A 33 -8.53 11.16 8.35
C GLU A 33 -8.14 12.53 8.95
N GLY A 34 -7.23 13.27 8.32
CA GLY A 34 -6.82 14.60 8.77
C GLY A 34 -5.36 14.90 8.52
N GLY A 35 -5.01 16.19 8.40
CA GLY A 35 -3.64 16.62 8.10
C GLY A 35 -3.10 15.99 6.79
N ASN A 36 -2.00 15.24 6.91
CA ASN A 36 -1.38 14.45 5.83
C ASN A 36 -1.56 12.93 6.05
N HIS A 37 -2.57 12.52 6.82
CA HIS A 37 -2.86 11.11 7.09
C HIS A 37 -3.96 10.59 6.15
N TYR A 38 -3.71 9.43 5.56
CA TYR A 38 -4.61 8.77 4.60
C TYR A 38 -4.76 7.29 4.95
N ILE A 39 -5.99 6.78 4.87
CA ILE A 39 -6.32 5.37 5.04
C ILE A 39 -6.79 4.84 3.68
N ALA A 40 -6.11 3.81 3.19
CA ALA A 40 -6.54 3.09 1.99
C ALA A 40 -7.16 1.75 2.40
N LYS A 41 -8.34 1.43 1.86
CA LYS A 41 -8.92 0.08 1.92
C LYS A 41 -8.50 -0.66 0.66
N VAL A 42 -7.92 -1.85 0.81
CA VAL A 42 -7.46 -2.67 -0.31
C VAL A 42 -8.20 -4.01 -0.38
N ASP A 43 -8.51 -4.47 -1.58
CA ASP A 43 -9.16 -5.76 -1.84
C ASP A 43 -8.25 -6.90 -1.40
N GLY A 44 -8.82 -7.89 -0.72
CA GLY A 44 -8.08 -8.95 -0.04
C GLY A 44 -7.51 -8.56 1.34
N SER A 45 -7.78 -7.36 1.87
CA SER A 45 -7.47 -7.03 3.28
C SER A 45 -8.40 -7.70 4.27
N ASP A 46 -9.51 -8.29 3.81
CA ASP A 46 -10.39 -9.13 4.61
C ASP A 46 -9.66 -10.44 4.92
N PHE A 47 -8.71 -10.38 5.85
CA PHE A 47 -8.12 -11.55 6.44
C PHE A 47 -9.24 -12.29 7.18
N ASN A 48 -9.54 -13.49 6.70
CA ASN A 48 -10.61 -14.35 7.17
C ASN A 48 -10.65 -14.40 8.71
N SER A 49 -11.62 -13.71 9.32
CA SER A 49 -11.95 -13.90 10.73
C SER A 49 -12.77 -15.19 10.83
N THR A 50 -12.09 -16.33 10.92
CA THR A 50 -12.66 -17.62 11.31
C THR A 50 -11.97 -18.10 12.57
#